data_AF-A0A2D8GC11-F1
#
_entry.id   AF-A0A2D8GC11-F1
#
_cell.length_a   1.000
_cell.length_b   1.000
_cell.length_c   1.000
_cell.angle_alpha   90.00
_cell.angle_beta   90.00
_cell.angle_gamma   90.00
#
_symmetry.space_group_name_H-M   'P 1'
#
loop_
_entity.id
_entity.type
_entity.pdbx_description
1 polymer ?
#
loop_
_entity_poly.entity_id
_entity_poly.type
_entity_poly.pdbx_seq_one_letter_code
_entity_poly.pdbx_strand_id
1 'polypeptide(L)'
;MSQIVYFKYYIYLFLFLWVPIEAKLLKPSKDGEKKEILIINGKRRLYYPAEAEGLYYSINGPTRLEFISRYPVLKKKNKSKPYSYSIILNDKDTISVNHRYKVQKSIKSIQHPKHKYTYSGNYFINLNSGTHKVVIYPDKKLKYPVLMRVLSKEFGVVTNKKQILQPLIHQNSLKIKVGDSDVAYYECTSQYPLKIEASGEKTLRIMSRLQFSDSMGQEESYRIKVKEKNKIIGTYYFSTERSSNSFILKRLDKVPGKWRTCEIKVPKGKHHYSIEIPDKHKAVLTRFILY
;
A
#
# COMPACT_ATOMS: atom_id res chain seq x y z
N MET A 1 -36.27 -26.71 -59.60
CA MET A 1 -35.14 -27.05 -58.70
C MET A 1 -34.75 -25.79 -57.97
N SER A 2 -34.96 -25.73 -56.65
CA SER A 2 -34.63 -24.57 -55.81
C SER A 2 -33.63 -25.02 -54.75
N GLN A 3 -32.36 -24.63 -54.89
CA GLN A 3 -31.32 -24.90 -53.89
C GLN A 3 -31.40 -23.87 -52.77
N ILE A 4 -31.66 -24.35 -51.56
CA ILE A 4 -31.59 -23.57 -50.31
C ILE A 4 -30.13 -23.56 -49.85
N VAL A 5 -29.48 -22.40 -49.84
CA VAL A 5 -28.14 -22.22 -49.27
C VAL A 5 -28.28 -21.77 -47.82
N TYR A 6 -27.96 -22.67 -46.89
CA TYR A 6 -27.85 -22.37 -45.47
C TYR A 6 -26.53 -21.64 -45.19
N PHE A 7 -26.59 -20.33 -44.90
CA PHE A 7 -25.43 -19.57 -44.46
C PHE A 7 -25.21 -19.80 -42.94
N LYS A 8 -24.33 -20.75 -42.60
CA LYS A 8 -23.91 -21.06 -41.22
C LYS A 8 -23.03 -19.93 -40.67
N TYR A 9 -23.62 -18.97 -39.94
CA TYR A 9 -22.86 -18.10 -39.05
C TYR A 9 -22.52 -18.85 -37.76
N TYR A 10 -21.31 -19.40 -37.66
CA TYR A 10 -20.74 -19.78 -36.37
C TYR A 10 -20.26 -18.52 -35.64
N ILE A 11 -21.13 -17.92 -34.83
CA ILE A 11 -20.74 -16.89 -33.87
C ILE A 11 -20.00 -17.61 -32.73
N TYR A 12 -18.66 -17.62 -32.80
CA TYR A 12 -17.84 -17.97 -31.65
C TYR A 12 -18.03 -16.89 -30.57
N LEU A 13 -18.91 -17.17 -29.61
CA LEU A 13 -19.09 -16.36 -28.41
C LEU A 13 -17.82 -16.51 -27.53
N PHE A 14 -16.82 -15.66 -27.77
CA PHE A 14 -15.63 -15.56 -26.92
C PHE A 14 -16.04 -14.91 -25.59
N LEU A 15 -16.54 -15.72 -24.64
CA LEU A 15 -16.69 -15.34 -23.24
C LEU A 15 -15.30 -15.13 -22.64
N PHE A 16 -14.75 -13.93 -22.80
CA PHE A 16 -13.66 -13.45 -21.96
C PHE A 16 -14.20 -13.38 -20.53
N LEU A 17 -14.02 -14.46 -19.77
CA LEU A 17 -14.11 -14.45 -18.31
C LEU A 17 -12.97 -13.57 -17.79
N TRP A 18 -13.20 -12.26 -17.83
CA TRP A 18 -12.40 -11.33 -17.07
C TRP A 18 -12.73 -11.61 -15.61
N VAL A 19 -11.94 -12.46 -14.95
CA VAL A 19 -12.04 -12.60 -13.50
C VAL A 19 -11.60 -11.23 -12.94
N PRO A 20 -12.52 -10.40 -12.42
CA PRO A 20 -12.11 -9.14 -11.84
C PRO A 20 -11.22 -9.49 -10.66
N ILE A 21 -10.03 -8.89 -10.58
CA ILE A 21 -9.24 -8.94 -9.35
C ILE A 21 -10.02 -8.13 -8.31
N GLU A 22 -10.88 -8.83 -7.59
CA GLU A 22 -11.86 -8.23 -6.71
C GLU A 22 -11.22 -8.00 -5.33
N ALA A 23 -11.26 -6.76 -4.87
CA ALA A 23 -10.85 -6.44 -3.52
C ALA A 23 -11.99 -6.85 -2.57
N LYS A 24 -11.81 -7.92 -1.82
CA LYS A 24 -12.79 -8.42 -0.85
C LYS A 24 -12.72 -7.58 0.43
N LEU A 25 -13.87 -7.06 0.87
CA LEU A 25 -13.98 -6.38 2.16
C LEU A 25 -13.84 -7.39 3.28
N LEU A 26 -12.88 -7.18 4.18
CA LEU A 26 -12.76 -7.95 5.40
C LEU A 26 -13.63 -7.35 6.50
N LYS A 27 -14.33 -8.24 7.22
CA LYS A 27 -15.08 -7.90 8.42
C LYS A 27 -14.22 -8.25 9.64
N PRO A 28 -14.23 -7.44 10.71
CA PRO A 28 -13.58 -7.83 11.95
C PRO A 28 -14.17 -9.15 12.47
N SER A 29 -13.31 -10.04 12.94
CA SER A 29 -13.71 -11.29 13.60
C SER A 29 -14.14 -11.08 15.05
N LYS A 30 -13.73 -9.96 15.66
CA LYS A 30 -14.13 -9.51 17.00
C LYS A 30 -14.24 -7.98 17.00
N ASP A 31 -15.13 -7.45 17.81
CA ASP A 31 -15.31 -6.01 18.06
C ASP A 31 -15.71 -5.21 16.79
N GLY A 32 -16.44 -5.86 15.88
CA GLY A 32 -16.90 -5.31 14.59
C GLY A 32 -18.40 -5.00 14.52
N GLU A 33 -19.09 -4.89 15.65
CA GLU A 33 -20.54 -4.67 15.69
C GLU A 33 -20.93 -3.27 15.20
N LYS A 34 -20.21 -2.26 15.69
CA LYS A 34 -20.38 -0.86 15.27
C LYS A 34 -19.89 -0.67 13.84
N LYS A 35 -20.67 0.06 13.05
CA LYS A 35 -20.46 0.24 11.62
C LYS A 35 -20.76 1.67 11.23
N GLU A 36 -19.93 2.22 10.37
CA GLU A 36 -20.12 3.53 9.75
C GLU A 36 -20.25 3.36 8.24
N ILE A 37 -21.32 3.89 7.64
CA ILE A 37 -21.50 3.90 6.19
C ILE A 37 -21.21 5.29 5.67
N LEU A 38 -20.11 5.42 4.93
CA LEU A 38 -19.74 6.65 4.25
C LEU A 38 -20.26 6.64 2.81
N ILE A 39 -20.87 7.75 2.40
CA ILE A 39 -21.20 8.03 0.99
C ILE A 39 -20.00 8.76 0.40
N ILE A 40 -19.33 8.11 -0.55
CA ILE A 40 -18.12 8.61 -1.22
C ILE A 40 -18.37 8.53 -2.72
N ASN A 41 -18.44 9.69 -3.39
CA ASN A 41 -18.75 9.80 -4.82
C ASN A 41 -20.01 9.02 -5.21
N GLY A 42 -21.09 9.19 -4.44
CA GLY A 42 -22.37 8.49 -4.63
C GLY A 42 -22.39 7.02 -4.20
N LYS A 43 -21.23 6.40 -3.90
CA LYS A 43 -21.15 4.99 -3.50
C LYS A 43 -21.16 4.83 -1.98
N ARG A 44 -21.92 3.85 -1.49
CA ARG A 44 -21.92 3.46 -0.06
C ARG A 44 -20.68 2.62 0.24
N ARG A 45 -19.90 3.01 1.22
CA ARG A 45 -18.68 2.31 1.67
C ARG A 45 -18.77 2.06 3.17
N LEU A 46 -18.73 0.78 3.55
CA LEU A 46 -18.72 0.34 4.94
C LEU A 46 -17.33 0.52 5.56
N TYR A 47 -17.29 1.10 6.76
CA TYR A 47 -16.14 1.23 7.63
C TYR A 47 -16.52 0.74 9.03
N TYR A 48 -15.50 0.35 9.79
CA TYR A 48 -15.60 -0.05 11.19
C TYR A 48 -14.84 0.98 12.03
N PRO A 49 -15.45 1.57 13.07
CA PRO A 49 -14.74 2.46 13.98
C PRO A 49 -13.74 1.64 14.81
N ALA A 50 -12.45 1.96 14.71
CA ALA A 50 -11.45 1.42 15.61
C ALA A 50 -11.54 2.19 16.94
N GLU A 51 -12.08 1.51 17.96
CA GLU A 51 -12.23 2.00 19.34
C GLU A 51 -11.10 1.44 20.22
N ALA A 52 -11.11 1.73 21.52
CA ALA A 52 -10.01 1.41 22.43
C ALA A 52 -9.75 -0.11 22.56
N GLU A 53 -10.81 -0.90 22.37
CA GLU A 53 -10.82 -2.37 22.41
C GLU A 53 -10.12 -2.99 21.19
N GLY A 54 -9.98 -2.20 20.11
CA GLY A 54 -9.35 -2.58 18.86
C GLY A 54 -10.28 -3.28 17.86
N LEU A 55 -9.79 -3.50 16.63
CA LEU A 55 -10.45 -4.30 15.60
C LEU A 55 -9.61 -5.53 15.28
N TYR A 56 -10.20 -6.72 15.39
CA TYR A 56 -9.51 -7.99 15.20
C TYR A 56 -9.88 -8.61 13.86
N TYR A 57 -8.91 -9.19 13.17
CA TYR A 57 -9.12 -9.92 11.93
C TYR A 57 -8.32 -11.23 11.98
N SER A 58 -8.98 -12.33 11.63
CA SER A 58 -8.34 -13.60 11.31
C SER A 58 -8.35 -13.78 9.80
N ILE A 59 -7.17 -13.92 9.20
CA ILE A 59 -6.99 -13.81 7.75
C ILE A 59 -6.09 -14.96 7.27
N ASN A 60 -6.59 -15.71 6.30
CA ASN A 60 -5.79 -16.71 5.60
C ASN A 60 -5.08 -16.04 4.42
N GLY A 61 -3.76 -16.03 4.46
CA GLY A 61 -2.93 -15.65 3.34
C GLY A 61 -2.66 -16.82 2.39
N PRO A 62 -2.00 -16.57 1.25
CA PRO A 62 -1.36 -15.32 0.88
C PRO A 62 -2.37 -14.27 0.41
N THR A 63 -2.44 -13.14 1.10
CA THR A 63 -3.23 -11.99 0.64
C THR A 63 -2.59 -10.64 0.98
N ARG A 64 -2.88 -9.60 0.19
CA ARG A 64 -2.48 -8.23 0.49
C ARG A 64 -3.63 -7.57 1.20
N LEU A 65 -3.34 -7.03 2.37
CA LEU A 65 -4.24 -6.15 3.07
C LEU A 65 -4.04 -4.71 2.64
N GLU A 66 -5.13 -4.04 2.33
CA GLU A 66 -5.20 -2.58 2.22
C GLU A 66 -6.06 -2.05 3.36
N PHE A 67 -5.44 -1.27 4.23
CA PHE A 67 -6.09 -0.54 5.31
C PHE A 67 -6.42 0.86 4.79
N ILE A 68 -7.71 1.17 4.67
CA ILE A 68 -8.21 2.47 4.26
C ILE A 68 -8.78 3.15 5.51
N SER A 69 -8.06 4.12 6.03
CA SER A 69 -8.39 4.86 7.25
C SER A 69 -8.93 6.25 6.93
N ARG A 70 -9.87 6.75 7.75
CA ARG A 70 -10.36 8.14 7.71
C ARG A 70 -10.68 8.63 9.12
N TYR A 71 -10.43 9.90 9.39
CA TYR A 71 -10.70 10.49 10.70
C TYR A 71 -11.93 11.42 10.67
N PRO A 72 -12.88 11.26 11.63
CA PRO A 72 -14.03 12.15 11.76
C PRO A 72 -13.65 13.56 12.26
N VAL A 73 -14.34 14.56 11.75
CA VAL A 73 -14.15 15.98 12.09
C VAL A 73 -15.49 16.68 12.15
N LEU A 74 -15.77 17.38 13.25
CA LEU A 74 -16.95 18.24 13.33
C LEU A 74 -16.86 19.42 12.34
N LYS A 75 -18.01 19.84 11.80
CA LYS A 75 -18.14 21.02 10.93
C LYS A 75 -17.38 22.21 11.56
N LYS A 76 -16.67 22.99 10.71
CA LYS A 76 -15.89 24.23 11.01
C LYS A 76 -14.37 24.11 11.12
N LYS A 77 -13.73 22.93 10.96
CA LYS A 77 -12.25 22.82 10.99
C LYS A 77 -11.67 22.49 9.60
N ASN A 78 -11.31 23.51 8.81
CA ASN A 78 -10.68 23.35 7.47
C ASN A 78 -9.18 22.97 7.51
N LYS A 79 -8.58 22.85 8.70
CA LYS A 79 -7.17 22.46 8.86
C LYS A 79 -7.00 20.95 8.74
N SER A 80 -5.84 20.51 8.22
CA SER A 80 -5.46 19.10 8.25
C SER A 80 -5.55 18.53 9.66
N LYS A 81 -6.02 17.29 9.78
CA LYS A 81 -6.20 16.60 11.05
C LYS A 81 -5.20 15.47 11.19
N PRO A 82 -4.36 15.50 12.24
CA PRO A 82 -3.56 14.36 12.58
C PRO A 82 -4.45 13.26 13.19
N TYR A 83 -4.12 12.02 12.89
CA TYR A 83 -4.62 10.84 13.58
C TYR A 83 -3.62 9.69 13.39
N SER A 84 -3.65 8.75 14.30
CA SER A 84 -2.69 7.65 14.37
C SER A 84 -3.37 6.37 14.84
N TYR A 85 -2.82 5.24 14.44
CA TYR A 85 -3.23 3.92 14.88
C TYR A 85 -2.07 2.95 14.74
N SER A 86 -2.08 1.87 15.50
CA SER A 86 -1.14 0.77 15.36
C SER A 86 -1.82 -0.44 14.72
N ILE A 87 -1.02 -1.22 13.98
CA ILE A 87 -1.40 -2.53 13.47
C ILE A 87 -0.48 -3.54 14.13
N ILE A 88 -1.04 -4.51 14.87
CA ILE A 88 -0.31 -5.61 15.49
C ILE A 88 -0.57 -6.86 14.66
N LEU A 89 0.50 -7.43 14.10
CA LEU A 89 0.47 -8.67 13.33
C LEU A 89 1.01 -9.82 14.18
N ASN A 90 0.23 -10.90 14.27
CA ASN A 90 0.56 -12.14 14.99
C ASN A 90 1.08 -11.90 16.42
N ASP A 91 0.49 -10.93 17.12
CA ASP A 91 0.80 -10.56 18.51
C ASP A 91 2.27 -10.14 18.74
N LYS A 92 3.03 -9.80 17.69
CA LYS A 92 4.45 -9.44 17.78
C LYS A 92 4.76 -8.14 17.04
N ASP A 93 4.51 -8.14 15.73
CA ASP A 93 4.95 -7.04 14.86
C ASP A 93 3.99 -5.86 14.99
N THR A 94 4.43 -4.82 15.69
CA THR A 94 3.68 -3.58 15.83
C THR A 94 4.13 -2.56 14.78
N ILE A 95 3.18 -2.06 14.01
CA ILE A 95 3.38 -1.04 12.98
C ILE A 95 2.62 0.21 13.41
N SER A 96 3.35 1.29 13.67
CA SER A 96 2.74 2.60 13.92
C SER A 96 2.40 3.28 12.59
N VAL A 97 1.16 3.75 12.46
CA VAL A 97 0.69 4.49 11.30
C VAL A 97 0.27 5.88 11.74
N ASN A 98 0.98 6.89 11.25
CA ASN A 98 0.74 8.29 11.52
C ASN A 98 0.25 9.01 10.26
N HIS A 99 -0.86 9.72 10.36
CA HIS A 99 -1.47 10.42 9.23
C HIS A 99 -1.82 11.86 9.58
N ARG A 100 -1.72 12.77 8.61
CA ARG A 100 -2.20 14.15 8.69
C ARG A 100 -2.84 14.56 7.37
N TYR A 101 -4.17 14.51 7.30
CA TYR A 101 -4.91 14.74 6.06
C TYR A 101 -5.90 15.90 6.15
N LYS A 102 -6.12 16.59 5.03
CA LYS A 102 -7.17 17.59 4.87
C LYS A 102 -8.56 16.96 4.98
N VAL A 103 -9.56 17.77 5.33
CA VAL A 103 -10.97 17.35 5.37
C VAL A 103 -11.56 17.36 3.96
N GLN A 104 -12.18 16.25 3.57
CA GLN A 104 -12.88 16.09 2.31
C GLN A 104 -14.37 16.33 2.52
N LYS A 105 -14.84 17.53 2.15
CA LYS A 105 -16.21 18.02 2.45
C LYS A 105 -17.33 17.20 1.79
N SER A 106 -17.04 16.53 0.68
CA SER A 106 -18.01 15.74 -0.09
C SER A 106 -18.40 14.41 0.57
N ILE A 107 -17.60 13.91 1.51
CA ILE A 107 -17.90 12.67 2.22
C ILE A 107 -18.93 12.96 3.31
N LYS A 108 -19.95 12.10 3.35
CA LYS A 108 -21.02 12.15 4.36
C LYS A 108 -21.16 10.77 4.99
N SER A 109 -21.55 10.74 6.25
CA SER A 109 -22.00 9.52 6.91
C SER A 109 -23.52 9.47 6.97
N ILE A 110 -24.06 8.25 6.87
CA ILE A 110 -25.48 7.99 7.10
C ILE A 110 -25.80 8.11 8.60
N GLN A 111 -24.96 7.52 9.45
CA GLN A 111 -25.14 7.51 10.91
C GLN A 111 -24.83 8.89 11.53
N HIS A 112 -23.82 9.59 11.01
CA HIS A 112 -23.32 10.85 11.57
C HIS A 112 -23.30 11.98 10.52
N PRO A 113 -24.47 12.49 10.07
CA PRO A 113 -24.56 13.47 8.98
C PRO A 113 -23.92 14.84 9.31
N LYS A 114 -23.71 15.13 10.60
CA LYS A 114 -23.01 16.35 11.06
C LYS A 114 -21.48 16.22 10.99
N HIS A 115 -20.93 15.02 10.84
CA HIS A 115 -19.49 14.80 10.71
C HIS A 115 -19.01 15.03 9.27
N LYS A 116 -17.75 15.44 9.16
CA LYS A 116 -16.93 15.42 7.94
C LYS A 116 -15.76 14.48 8.16
N TYR A 117 -15.10 14.09 7.07
CA TYR A 117 -14.04 13.08 7.13
C TYR A 117 -12.81 13.55 6.39
N THR A 118 -11.64 13.10 6.81
CA THR A 118 -10.39 13.34 6.08
C THR A 118 -10.38 12.63 4.72
N TYR A 119 -9.44 13.02 3.86
CA TYR A 119 -8.96 12.12 2.79
C TYR A 119 -8.52 10.77 3.38
N SER A 120 -8.51 9.73 2.54
CA SER A 120 -8.13 8.39 2.98
C SER A 120 -6.64 8.29 3.22
N GLY A 121 -6.27 7.73 4.36
CA GLY A 121 -4.94 7.18 4.60
C GLY A 121 -4.94 5.71 4.22
N ASN A 122 -4.11 5.34 3.26
CA ASN A 122 -4.00 3.96 2.81
C ASN A 122 -2.69 3.37 3.33
N TYR A 123 -2.74 2.17 3.89
CA TYR A 123 -1.58 1.39 4.29
C TYR A 123 -1.70 -0.03 3.76
N PHE A 124 -0.59 -0.71 3.46
CA PHE A 124 -0.60 -2.03 2.85
C PHE A 124 0.30 -3.00 3.63
N ILE A 125 -0.18 -4.23 3.83
CA ILE A 125 0.59 -5.34 4.40
C ILE A 125 0.41 -6.55 3.48
N ASN A 126 1.51 -7.19 3.08
CA ASN A 126 1.46 -8.47 2.40
C ASN A 126 1.54 -9.58 3.45
N LEU A 127 0.56 -10.48 3.48
CA LEU A 127 0.58 -11.69 4.28
C LEU A 127 1.05 -12.86 3.43
N ASN A 128 1.98 -13.63 3.97
CA ASN A 128 2.43 -14.91 3.44
C ASN A 128 1.33 -15.98 3.58
N SER A 129 1.58 -17.19 3.05
CA SER A 129 0.66 -18.31 3.24
C SER A 129 0.53 -18.67 4.72
N GLY A 130 -0.68 -18.98 5.16
CA GLY A 130 -0.99 -19.35 6.53
C GLY A 130 -2.04 -18.46 7.17
N THR A 131 -2.37 -18.77 8.42
CA THR A 131 -3.35 -18.00 9.21
C THR A 131 -2.64 -16.88 9.95
N HIS A 132 -3.15 -15.65 9.79
CA HIS A 132 -2.61 -14.47 10.42
C HIS A 132 -3.66 -13.78 11.29
N LYS A 133 -3.23 -13.29 12.45
CA LYS A 133 -4.01 -12.42 13.32
C LYS A 133 -3.56 -10.99 13.09
N VAL A 134 -4.50 -10.10 12.76
CA VAL A 134 -4.26 -8.67 12.61
C VAL A 134 -5.15 -7.92 13.58
N VAL A 135 -4.55 -7.07 14.41
CA VAL A 135 -5.28 -6.23 15.36
C VAL A 135 -4.96 -4.77 15.09
N ILE A 136 -5.97 -3.91 15.11
CA ILE A 136 -5.81 -2.48 14.88
C ILE A 136 -6.25 -1.72 16.13
N TYR A 137 -5.36 -0.90 16.69
CA TYR A 137 -5.68 -0.03 17.83
C TYR A 137 -5.53 1.44 17.43
N PRO A 138 -6.54 2.30 17.69
CA PRO A 138 -6.37 3.74 17.55
C PRO A 138 -5.43 4.26 18.64
N ASP A 139 -4.81 5.42 18.41
CA ASP A 139 -4.13 6.15 19.48
C ASP A 139 -5.15 6.60 20.54
N LYS A 140 -4.84 6.33 21.82
CA LYS A 140 -5.69 6.63 22.98
C LYS A 140 -6.04 8.12 23.13
N LYS A 141 -5.24 9.03 22.56
CA LYS A 141 -5.44 10.48 22.66
C LYS A 141 -6.47 11.03 21.65
N LEU A 142 -6.98 10.19 20.75
CA LEU A 142 -7.91 10.64 19.71
C LEU A 142 -9.31 10.88 20.26
N LYS A 143 -9.88 12.03 19.89
CA LYS A 143 -11.24 12.41 20.29
C LYS A 143 -12.33 11.54 19.65
N TYR A 144 -12.07 11.01 18.46
CA TYR A 144 -13.01 10.19 17.69
C TYR A 144 -12.34 8.88 17.28
N PRO A 145 -13.10 7.80 17.09
CA PRO A 145 -12.55 6.57 16.56
C PRO A 145 -12.06 6.76 15.12
N VAL A 146 -10.96 6.11 14.78
CA VAL A 146 -10.46 6.06 13.40
C VAL A 146 -11.36 5.13 12.61
N LEU A 147 -11.97 5.61 11.53
CA LEU A 147 -12.77 4.74 10.67
C LEU A 147 -11.86 3.90 9.80
N MET A 148 -12.01 2.58 9.87
CA MET A 148 -11.16 1.63 9.19
C MET A 148 -11.96 0.76 8.21
N ARG A 149 -11.43 0.62 7.00
CA ARG A 149 -11.92 -0.33 6.00
C ARG A 149 -10.74 -1.17 5.54
N VAL A 150 -10.78 -2.46 5.81
CA VAL A 150 -9.71 -3.39 5.43
C VAL A 150 -10.15 -4.21 4.22
N LEU A 151 -9.36 -4.20 3.16
CA LEU A 151 -9.61 -5.00 1.97
C LEU A 151 -8.53 -6.06 1.85
N SER A 152 -8.91 -7.30 1.58
CA SER A 152 -8.00 -8.32 1.07
C SER A 152 -8.00 -8.26 -0.44
N LYS A 153 -6.81 -8.18 -1.02
CA LYS A 153 -6.57 -8.23 -2.45
C LYS A 153 -5.69 -9.43 -2.72
N GLU A 154 -6.06 -10.21 -3.72
CA GLU A 154 -5.11 -11.14 -4.31
C GLU A 154 -3.88 -10.35 -4.74
N PHE A 155 -2.72 -10.78 -4.26
CA PHE A 155 -1.43 -10.36 -4.79
C PHE A 155 -0.78 -11.62 -5.30
N GLY A 156 -0.11 -11.54 -6.45
CA GLY A 156 0.52 -12.72 -7.02
C GLY A 156 1.43 -13.35 -5.97
N VAL A 157 1.22 -14.63 -5.68
CA VAL A 157 2.24 -15.43 -5.03
C VAL A 157 3.44 -15.35 -5.94
N VAL A 158 4.58 -14.98 -5.38
CA VAL A 158 5.80 -14.84 -6.16
C VAL A 158 6.17 -16.23 -6.69
N THR A 159 5.85 -16.50 -7.95
CA THR A 159 6.19 -17.77 -8.61
C THR A 159 7.71 -17.92 -8.66
N ASN A 160 8.20 -19.16 -8.84
CA ASN A 160 9.64 -19.47 -8.85
C ASN A 160 10.46 -18.72 -9.93
N LYS A 161 9.82 -18.00 -10.87
CA LYS A 161 10.49 -17.15 -11.87
C LYS A 161 10.57 -15.69 -11.42
N LYS A 162 11.30 -15.45 -10.32
CA LYS A 162 11.62 -14.09 -9.85
C LYS A 162 12.70 -13.48 -10.72
N GLN A 163 12.44 -12.30 -11.26
CA GLN A 163 13.46 -11.49 -11.92
C GLN A 163 13.77 -10.27 -11.06
N ILE A 164 15.00 -10.14 -10.58
CA ILE A 164 15.47 -8.91 -9.96
C ILE A 164 15.76 -7.91 -11.09
N LEU A 165 15.07 -6.77 -11.08
CA LEU A 165 15.27 -5.74 -12.08
C LEU A 165 16.28 -4.71 -11.59
N GLN A 166 17.10 -4.24 -12.52
CA GLN A 166 17.98 -3.11 -12.34
C GLN A 166 17.35 -1.89 -13.04
N PRO A 167 17.51 -0.68 -12.50
CA PRO A 167 17.11 0.51 -13.23
C PRO A 167 17.85 0.65 -14.55
N LEU A 168 17.26 1.34 -15.51
CA LEU A 168 17.89 1.64 -16.79
C LEU A 168 19.05 2.63 -16.62
N ILE A 169 18.91 3.55 -15.66
CA ILE A 169 19.92 4.53 -15.29
C ILE A 169 19.99 4.55 -13.77
N HIS A 170 21.16 4.23 -13.21
CA HIS A 170 21.40 4.27 -11.78
C HIS A 170 22.87 4.54 -11.48
N GLN A 171 23.13 5.07 -10.28
CA GLN A 171 24.45 4.99 -9.66
C GLN A 171 24.72 3.57 -9.16
N ASN A 172 25.94 3.29 -8.72
CA ASN A 172 26.29 1.99 -8.13
C ASN A 172 25.31 1.59 -7.02
N SER A 173 24.90 0.33 -7.02
CA SER A 173 24.01 -0.19 -5.98
C SER A 173 24.66 -0.12 -4.60
N LEU A 174 23.89 0.25 -3.59
CA LEU A 174 24.29 0.18 -2.19
C LEU A 174 23.90 -1.19 -1.63
N LYS A 175 24.85 -1.84 -0.95
CA LYS A 175 24.61 -3.10 -0.27
C LYS A 175 24.09 -2.84 1.15
N ILE A 176 22.95 -3.43 1.47
CA ILE A 176 22.43 -3.49 2.83
C ILE A 176 22.72 -4.89 3.36
N LYS A 177 23.45 -4.97 4.47
CA LYS A 177 23.65 -6.23 5.17
C LYS A 177 22.44 -6.50 6.06
N VAL A 178 21.83 -7.67 5.87
CA VAL A 178 20.65 -8.14 6.59
C VAL A 178 20.98 -9.54 7.10
N GLY A 179 21.26 -9.66 8.40
CA GLY A 179 21.89 -10.86 8.94
C GLY A 179 23.22 -11.13 8.24
N ASP A 180 23.38 -12.32 7.67
CA ASP A 180 24.60 -12.74 6.96
C ASP A 180 24.59 -12.44 5.45
N SER A 181 23.49 -11.89 4.94
CA SER A 181 23.33 -11.65 3.50
C SER A 181 23.46 -10.19 3.12
N ASP A 182 24.16 -9.94 2.01
CA ASP A 182 24.25 -8.64 1.37
C ASP A 182 23.20 -8.50 0.27
N VAL A 183 22.32 -7.53 0.42
CA VAL A 183 21.24 -7.28 -0.53
C VAL A 183 21.46 -5.93 -1.21
N ALA A 184 21.57 -5.94 -2.54
CA ALA A 184 21.71 -4.73 -3.34
C ALA A 184 20.40 -3.94 -3.45
N TYR A 185 20.49 -2.63 -3.22
CA TYR A 185 19.44 -1.64 -3.42
C TYR A 185 19.97 -0.45 -4.23
N TYR A 186 19.07 0.27 -4.88
CA TYR A 186 19.35 1.48 -5.64
C TYR A 186 18.76 2.68 -4.93
N GLU A 187 19.60 3.69 -4.70
CA GLU A 187 19.17 4.95 -4.10
C GLU A 187 18.25 5.70 -5.05
N CYS A 188 17.10 6.14 -4.53
CA CYS A 188 16.12 6.95 -5.21
C CYS A 188 15.84 8.19 -4.37
N THR A 189 15.82 9.35 -5.01
CA THR A 189 15.58 10.65 -4.36
C THR A 189 14.66 11.51 -5.22
N SER A 190 14.35 12.73 -4.78
CA SER A 190 13.60 13.69 -5.60
C SER A 190 14.37 14.20 -6.82
N GLN A 191 15.70 14.20 -6.74
CA GLN A 191 16.60 14.66 -7.82
C GLN A 191 16.99 13.51 -8.75
N TYR A 192 17.08 12.30 -8.19
CA TYR A 192 17.52 11.10 -8.89
C TYR A 192 16.39 10.05 -8.89
N PRO A 193 15.38 10.20 -9.75
CA PRO A 193 14.35 9.19 -9.94
C PRO A 193 14.90 7.99 -10.72
N LEU A 194 14.33 6.81 -10.47
CA LEU A 194 14.73 5.58 -11.14
C LEU A 194 13.75 5.21 -12.24
N LYS A 195 14.25 4.69 -13.37
CA LYS A 195 13.43 4.16 -14.47
C LYS A 195 13.60 2.65 -14.56
N ILE A 196 12.50 1.90 -14.55
CA ILE A 196 12.49 0.44 -14.60
C ILE A 196 11.76 0.00 -15.86
N GLU A 197 12.35 -0.93 -16.59
CA GLU A 197 11.66 -1.69 -17.63
C GLU A 197 11.09 -2.97 -17.03
N ALA A 198 9.80 -3.24 -17.26
CA ALA A 198 9.18 -4.50 -16.89
C ALA A 198 8.26 -4.99 -18.00
N SER A 199 8.31 -6.29 -18.27
CA SER A 199 7.60 -6.89 -19.40
C SER A 199 6.82 -8.13 -19.01
N GLY A 200 5.67 -8.29 -19.67
CA GLY A 200 4.75 -9.41 -19.47
C GLY A 200 3.70 -9.15 -18.40
N GLU A 201 2.64 -9.95 -18.43
CA GLU A 201 1.54 -9.90 -17.46
C GLU A 201 2.02 -10.42 -16.11
N LYS A 202 2.59 -9.52 -15.32
CA LYS A 202 3.34 -9.81 -14.10
C LYS A 202 3.06 -8.77 -13.02
N THR A 203 3.58 -9.00 -11.83
CA THR A 203 3.56 -8.05 -10.72
C THR A 203 4.95 -7.48 -10.50
N LEU A 204 5.09 -6.16 -10.57
CA LEU A 204 6.31 -5.47 -10.19
C LEU A 204 6.23 -5.08 -8.73
N ARG A 205 7.08 -5.68 -7.90
CA ARG A 205 7.31 -5.36 -6.50
C ARG A 205 8.46 -4.37 -6.34
N ILE A 206 8.16 -3.28 -5.64
CA ILE A 206 9.11 -2.25 -5.25
C ILE A 206 9.29 -2.36 -3.74
N MET A 207 10.41 -2.93 -3.33
CA MET A 207 10.84 -2.92 -1.94
C MET A 207 11.60 -1.63 -1.67
N SER A 208 11.45 -1.08 -0.47
CA SER A 208 12.01 0.20 -0.10
C SER A 208 12.47 0.25 1.35
N ARG A 209 13.51 1.04 1.63
CA ARG A 209 14.02 1.37 2.96
C ARG A 209 14.44 2.83 2.98
N LEU A 210 13.85 3.63 3.87
CA LEU A 210 14.29 5.01 4.09
C LEU A 210 15.71 5.03 4.65
N GLN A 211 16.57 5.95 4.22
CA GLN A 211 17.85 6.20 4.88
C GLN A 211 17.66 7.26 5.95
N PHE A 212 17.75 6.87 7.21
CA PHE A 212 17.71 7.80 8.33
C PHE A 212 19.05 8.51 8.47
N SER A 213 19.01 9.84 8.52
CA SER A 213 20.11 10.67 9.00
C SER A 213 19.96 10.96 10.49
N ASP A 214 20.99 11.49 11.13
CA ASP A 214 20.95 11.85 12.55
C ASP A 214 19.92 12.94 12.88
N SER A 215 19.62 13.80 11.90
CA SER A 215 18.57 14.82 12.01
C SER A 215 17.14 14.25 12.00
N MET A 216 16.96 12.96 11.66
CA MET A 216 15.66 12.31 11.62
C MET A 216 15.38 11.59 12.95
N GLY A 217 14.11 11.58 13.36
CA GLY A 217 13.67 10.90 14.58
C GLY A 217 13.80 9.36 14.52
N GLN A 218 13.17 8.69 15.49
CA GLN A 218 13.10 7.22 15.52
C GLN A 218 12.14 6.65 14.46
N GLU A 219 11.11 7.42 14.09
CA GLU A 219 10.13 7.09 13.06
C GLU A 219 10.07 8.24 12.04
N GLU A 220 9.93 7.89 10.76
CA GLU A 220 9.77 8.85 9.68
C GLU A 220 8.84 8.33 8.58
N SER A 221 8.16 9.27 7.92
CA SER A 221 7.28 8.96 6.79
C SER A 221 7.86 9.40 5.45
N TYR A 222 7.67 8.61 4.40
CA TYR A 222 8.11 8.93 3.04
C TYR A 222 7.11 8.42 2.02
N ARG A 223 7.24 8.91 0.79
CA ARG A 223 6.35 8.56 -0.31
C ARG A 223 7.12 7.98 -1.47
N ILE A 224 6.50 7.03 -2.16
CA ILE A 224 6.95 6.54 -3.46
C ILE A 224 5.86 6.84 -4.48
N LYS A 225 6.20 7.61 -5.51
CA LYS A 225 5.32 7.85 -6.65
C LYS A 225 5.79 6.98 -7.81
N VAL A 226 4.86 6.22 -8.38
CA VAL A 226 5.10 5.38 -9.55
C VAL A 226 4.33 5.97 -10.72
N LYS A 227 5.04 6.26 -11.80
CA LYS A 227 4.50 6.77 -13.06
C LYS A 227 4.77 5.79 -14.18
N GLU A 228 3.91 5.81 -15.18
CA GLU A 228 4.21 5.26 -16.51
C GLU A 228 3.95 6.38 -17.51
N LYS A 229 4.98 6.68 -18.32
CA LYS A 229 4.99 7.89 -19.16
C LYS A 229 4.68 9.11 -18.28
N ASN A 230 3.62 9.87 -18.60
CA ASN A 230 3.20 11.05 -17.84
C ASN A 230 2.04 10.77 -16.86
N LYS A 231 1.58 9.52 -16.73
CA LYS A 231 0.46 9.15 -15.86
C LYS A 231 0.96 8.61 -14.53
N ILE A 232 0.45 9.15 -13.43
CA ILE A 232 0.68 8.59 -12.08
C ILE A 232 -0.16 7.32 -11.95
N ILE A 233 0.49 6.18 -11.78
CA ILE A 233 -0.15 4.89 -11.52
C ILE A 233 -0.47 4.75 -10.03
N GLY A 234 0.43 5.22 -9.17
CA GLY A 234 0.26 5.13 -7.72
C GLY A 234 1.12 6.14 -6.96
N THR A 235 0.63 6.55 -5.80
CA THR A 235 1.45 7.24 -4.78
C THR A 235 1.25 6.50 -3.47
N TYR A 236 2.32 5.88 -2.99
CA TYR A 236 2.35 5.04 -1.80
C TYR A 236 2.95 5.85 -0.65
N TYR A 237 2.29 5.80 0.51
CA TYR A 237 2.70 6.50 1.71
C TYR A 237 3.17 5.47 2.72
N PHE A 238 4.37 5.64 3.23
CA PHE A 238 4.97 4.74 4.21
C PHE A 238 5.36 5.51 5.46
N SER A 239 5.17 4.88 6.62
CA SER A 239 5.88 5.21 7.85
C SER A 239 6.81 4.07 8.19
N THR A 240 8.01 4.36 8.66
CA THR A 240 9.00 3.33 9.01
C THR A 240 9.82 3.79 10.21
N GLU A 241 10.39 2.84 10.93
CA GLU A 241 11.36 3.09 11.99
C GLU A 241 12.77 2.71 11.53
N ARG A 242 13.79 3.20 12.24
CA ARG A 242 15.17 2.73 12.10
C ARG A 242 15.24 1.21 12.27
N SER A 243 16.03 0.53 11.45
CA SER A 243 16.28 -0.89 11.61
C SER A 243 17.39 -1.11 12.65
N SER A 244 17.14 -2.00 13.60
CA SER A 244 18.15 -2.41 14.60
C SER A 244 19.15 -3.45 14.07
N ASN A 245 18.77 -4.20 13.02
CA ASN A 245 19.49 -5.41 12.58
C ASN A 245 19.99 -5.31 11.12
N SER A 246 20.08 -4.11 10.57
CA SER A 246 20.63 -3.93 9.22
C SER A 246 21.40 -2.63 9.09
N PHE A 247 22.40 -2.65 8.23
CA PHE A 247 23.36 -1.56 8.06
C PHE A 247 23.74 -1.40 6.59
N ILE A 248 24.02 -0.16 6.20
CA ILE A 248 24.41 0.19 4.83
C ILE A 248 25.94 0.12 4.78
N LEU A 249 26.50 -0.88 4.09
CA LEU A 249 27.92 -1.22 4.22
C LEU A 249 28.91 -0.09 3.90
N LYS A 250 28.51 0.91 3.12
CA LYS A 250 29.34 2.06 2.73
C LYS A 250 28.90 3.39 3.34
N ARG A 251 27.96 3.38 4.30
CA ARG A 251 27.41 4.59 4.93
C ARG A 251 27.13 4.32 6.40
N LEU A 252 28.16 4.52 7.24
CA LEU A 252 28.07 4.34 8.68
C LEU A 252 27.27 5.45 9.37
N ASP A 253 27.14 6.61 8.71
CA ASP A 253 26.38 7.80 9.13
C ASP A 253 24.87 7.70 8.81
N LYS A 254 24.42 6.57 8.28
CA LYS A 254 23.03 6.35 7.88
C LYS A 254 22.53 5.01 8.40
N VAL A 255 21.33 5.03 8.96
CA VAL A 255 20.64 3.81 9.39
C VAL A 255 19.54 3.48 8.39
N PRO A 256 19.49 2.26 7.83
CA PRO A 256 18.38 1.87 6.98
C PRO A 256 17.12 1.71 7.82
N GLY A 257 15.98 2.16 7.31
CA GLY A 257 14.68 1.87 7.90
C GLY A 257 14.30 0.41 7.74
N LYS A 258 13.28 -0.02 8.48
CA LYS A 258 12.60 -1.29 8.22
C LYS A 258 12.04 -1.27 6.79
N TRP A 259 12.10 -2.43 6.13
CA TRP A 259 11.62 -2.57 4.75
C TRP A 259 10.12 -2.32 4.62
N ARG A 260 9.73 -1.69 3.51
CA ARG A 260 8.34 -1.52 3.08
C ARG A 260 8.22 -1.91 1.62
N THR A 261 7.02 -2.27 1.21
CA THR A 261 6.78 -2.78 -0.15
C THR A 261 5.53 -2.16 -0.74
N CYS A 262 5.61 -1.74 -1.99
CA CYS A 262 4.45 -1.57 -2.86
C CYS A 262 4.58 -2.46 -4.09
N GLU A 263 3.45 -2.76 -4.72
CA GLU A 263 3.43 -3.49 -5.99
C GLU A 263 2.47 -2.81 -6.96
N ILE A 264 2.79 -2.93 -8.23
CA ILE A 264 1.95 -2.56 -9.36
C ILE A 264 1.79 -3.76 -10.29
N LYS A 265 0.67 -3.81 -10.99
CA LYS A 265 0.49 -4.77 -12.08
C LYS A 265 1.16 -4.25 -13.33
N VAL A 266 1.87 -5.13 -14.02
CA VAL A 266 2.47 -4.90 -15.33
C VAL A 266 1.55 -5.59 -16.34
N PRO A 267 0.89 -4.83 -17.23
CA PRO A 267 0.08 -5.42 -18.30
C PRO A 267 0.93 -6.24 -19.27
N LYS A 268 0.26 -6.99 -20.16
CA LYS A 268 0.95 -7.64 -21.29
C LYS A 268 1.68 -6.59 -22.13
N GLY A 269 2.92 -6.91 -22.51
CA GLY A 269 3.79 -6.03 -23.28
C GLY A 269 4.97 -5.51 -22.48
N LYS A 270 5.68 -4.53 -23.04
CA LYS A 270 6.86 -3.90 -22.46
C LYS A 270 6.50 -2.53 -21.90
N HIS A 271 6.75 -2.31 -20.62
CA HIS A 271 6.34 -1.12 -19.90
C HIS A 271 7.53 -0.44 -19.22
N HIS A 272 7.48 0.89 -19.13
CA HIS A 272 8.51 1.70 -18.50
C HIS A 272 7.92 2.50 -17.35
N TYR A 273 8.42 2.21 -16.14
CA TYR A 273 7.97 2.85 -14.91
C TYR A 273 9.02 3.84 -14.40
N SER A 274 8.58 5.02 -13.99
CA SER A 274 9.40 5.99 -13.27
C SER A 274 9.03 6.01 -11.80
N ILE A 275 10.03 5.85 -10.94
CA ILE A 275 9.90 5.76 -9.50
C ILE A 275 10.53 7.02 -8.92
N GLU A 276 9.72 7.82 -8.24
CA GLU A 276 10.10 9.12 -7.71
C GLU A 276 9.86 9.18 -6.20
N ILE A 277 10.78 9.81 -5.47
CA ILE A 277 10.59 10.19 -4.07
C ILE A 277 10.25 11.69 -4.05
N PRO A 278 8.98 12.09 -3.86
CA PRO A 278 8.61 13.51 -3.87
C PRO A 278 9.12 14.29 -2.65
N ASP A 279 9.68 13.60 -1.65
CA ASP A 279 10.17 14.19 -0.40
C ASP A 279 11.62 14.69 -0.60
N LYS A 280 11.79 16.01 -0.81
CA LYS A 280 13.02 16.66 -1.32
C LYS A 280 14.32 16.39 -0.55
N HIS A 281 14.24 15.94 0.70
CA HIS A 281 15.41 15.71 1.58
C HIS A 281 15.51 14.26 2.07
N LYS A 282 14.79 13.34 1.42
CA LYS A 282 14.79 11.93 1.81
C LYS A 282 15.40 11.09 0.69
N ALA A 283 16.29 10.19 1.09
CA ALA A 283 16.84 9.17 0.21
C ALA A 283 16.24 7.82 0.59
N VAL A 284 15.75 7.10 -0.41
CA VAL A 284 15.09 5.80 -0.23
C VAL A 284 15.83 4.77 -1.04
N LEU A 285 16.30 3.72 -0.38
CA LEU A 285 16.92 2.57 -1.01
C LEU A 285 15.80 1.68 -1.56
N THR A 286 15.83 1.39 -2.86
CA THR A 286 14.78 0.66 -3.56
C THR A 286 15.31 -0.60 -4.25
N ARG A 287 14.48 -1.64 -4.31
CA ARG A 287 14.79 -2.90 -4.99
C ARG A 287 13.56 -3.38 -5.75
N PHE A 288 13.78 -3.87 -6.96
CA PHE A 288 12.72 -4.19 -7.91
C PHE A 288 12.69 -5.68 -8.20
N ILE A 289 11.53 -6.29 -8.06
CA ILE A 289 11.33 -7.73 -8.29
C ILE A 289 10.10 -7.90 -9.15
N LEU A 290 10.24 -8.54 -10.30
CA LEU A 290 9.17 -8.87 -11.23
C LEU A 290 8.86 -10.36 -11.16
N TYR A 291 7.58 -10.73 -11.06
CA TYR A 291 7.14 -12.11 -10.93
C TYR A 291 5.71 -12.35 -11.42
#